data_AF-A0A959DLY8-F1
#
_entry.id   AF-A0A959DLY8-F1
#
_cell.length_a   1.000
_cell.length_b   1.000
_cell.length_c   1.000
_cell.angle_alpha   90.00
_cell.angle_beta   90.00
_cell.angle_gamma   90.00
#
_symmetry.space_group_name_H-M   'P 1'
#
loop_
_entity.id
_entity.type
_entity.pdbx_description
1 polymer ?
#
loop_
_entity_poly.entity_id
_entity_poly.type
_entity_poly.pdbx_seq_one_letter_code
_entity_poly.pdbx_strand_id
1 'polypeptide(L)'
;MKKLSLIITACTLILTMGRAGTTTEGPVEFYKGSLLSAKEKARTEQKYYFIEFYADWCKPCQWMQENTFSNPKLAGYINDEYIALRVNIEDFDGHALKQKYNVE
;
A
#
# COMPACT_ATOMS: atom_id res chain seq x y z
N MET A 1 38.83 -20.97 15.73
CA MET A 1 38.62 -19.51 15.67
C MET A 1 38.45 -18.97 14.24
N LYS A 2 39.21 -19.44 13.24
CA LYS A 2 39.03 -19.03 11.82
C LYS A 2 37.66 -19.39 11.21
N LYS A 3 37.06 -20.52 11.64
CA LYS A 3 35.74 -20.97 11.20
C LYS A 3 34.57 -20.11 11.72
N LEU A 4 34.74 -19.44 12.86
CA LEU A 4 33.71 -18.58 13.45
C LEU A 4 33.67 -17.20 12.75
N SER A 5 34.84 -16.68 12.35
CA SER A 5 34.93 -15.47 11.53
C SER A 5 34.31 -15.67 10.14
N LEU A 6 34.42 -16.88 9.56
CA LEU A 6 33.83 -17.19 8.25
C LEU A 6 32.29 -17.19 8.28
N ILE A 7 31.69 -17.60 9.39
CA ILE A 7 30.23 -17.67 9.57
C ILE A 7 29.64 -16.27 9.80
N ILE A 8 30.34 -15.41 10.55
CA ILE A 8 29.88 -14.04 10.82
C ILE A 8 29.90 -13.20 9.54
N THR A 9 30.92 -13.38 8.68
CA THR A 9 30.99 -12.71 7.37
C THR A 9 29.95 -13.24 6.37
N ALA A 10 29.52 -14.50 6.50
CA ALA A 10 28.43 -15.06 5.69
C ALA A 10 27.05 -14.53 6.14
N CYS A 11 26.83 -14.31 7.44
CA CYS A 11 25.59 -13.70 7.97
C CYS A 11 25.41 -12.24 7.54
N THR A 12 26.49 -11.46 7.44
CA THR A 12 26.40 -10.07 6.97
C THR A 12 26.14 -9.96 5.47
N LEU A 13 26.55 -10.95 4.66
CA LEU A 13 26.28 -10.97 3.22
C LEU A 13 24.81 -11.29 2.88
N ILE A 14 24.11 -12.00 3.76
CA ILE A 14 22.68 -12.33 3.61
C ILE A 14 21.80 -11.12 3.98
N LEU A 15 22.27 -10.22 4.85
CA LEU A 15 21.54 -8.99 5.22
C LEU A 15 21.47 -7.93 4.11
N THR A 16 22.32 -8.04 3.07
CA THR A 16 22.38 -7.08 1.96
C THR A 16 21.62 -7.51 0.71
N MET A 17 20.87 -8.62 0.73
CA MET A 17 19.86 -8.87 -0.31
C MET A 17 18.70 -7.91 -0.08
N GLY A 18 18.94 -6.66 -0.46
CA GLY A 18 17.95 -5.61 -0.55
C GLY A 18 16.75 -6.15 -1.32
N ARG A 19 15.58 -5.89 -0.72
CA ARG A 19 14.24 -6.16 -1.24
C ARG A 19 14.24 -5.88 -2.74
N ALA A 20 14.23 -6.95 -3.54
CA ALA A 20 14.00 -6.83 -4.97
C ALA A 20 12.57 -6.34 -5.11
N GLY A 21 12.40 -5.02 -5.24
CA GLY A 21 11.11 -4.40 -5.54
C GLY A 21 10.66 -4.97 -6.88
N THR A 22 9.62 -5.80 -6.84
CA THR A 22 8.93 -6.18 -8.07
C THR A 22 8.27 -4.91 -8.58
N THR A 23 8.85 -4.25 -9.58
CA THR A 23 8.14 -3.22 -10.34
C THR A 23 6.88 -3.87 -10.89
N THR A 24 5.77 -3.64 -10.20
CA THR A 24 4.44 -4.05 -10.64
C THR A 24 4.10 -3.17 -11.82
N GLU A 25 4.19 -3.72 -13.02
CA GLU A 25 3.72 -3.05 -14.23
C GLU A 25 2.18 -3.01 -14.18
N GLY A 26 1.60 -1.85 -13.88
CA GLY A 26 0.16 -1.69 -13.79
C GLY A 26 -0.28 -0.44 -13.00
N PRO A 27 -1.61 -0.22 -12.84
CA PRO A 27 -2.15 0.79 -11.94
C PRO A 27 -1.93 0.43 -10.47
N VAL A 28 -2.27 1.34 -9.55
CA VAL A 28 -2.30 1.07 -8.11
C VAL A 28 -3.20 -0.13 -7.81
N GLU A 29 -2.66 -1.09 -7.05
CA GLU A 29 -3.39 -2.26 -6.60
C GLU A 29 -4.12 -1.95 -5.28
N PHE A 30 -5.39 -1.61 -5.39
CA PHE A 30 -6.22 -1.38 -4.21
C PHE A 30 -6.62 -2.71 -3.55
N TYR A 31 -6.22 -2.85 -2.30
CA TYR A 31 -6.54 -3.98 -1.44
C TYR A 31 -8.04 -4.11 -1.23
N LYS A 32 -8.54 -5.34 -1.39
CA LYS A 32 -9.95 -5.71 -1.18
C LYS A 32 -10.13 -6.20 0.26
N GLY A 33 -10.72 -5.38 1.10
CA GLY A 33 -10.98 -5.71 2.50
C GLY A 33 -11.45 -4.50 3.30
N SER A 34 -11.44 -4.61 4.62
CA SER A 34 -11.81 -3.51 5.52
C SER A 34 -10.56 -2.68 5.90
N LEU A 35 -10.77 -1.49 6.45
CA LEU A 35 -9.67 -0.70 7.02
C LEU A 35 -8.93 -1.49 8.12
N LEU A 36 -9.64 -2.30 8.90
CA LEU A 36 -9.02 -3.14 9.93
C LEU A 36 -8.07 -4.17 9.30
N SER A 37 -8.52 -4.90 8.28
CA SER A 37 -7.68 -5.91 7.63
C SER A 37 -6.54 -5.28 6.82
N ALA A 38 -6.75 -4.09 6.23
CA ALA A 38 -5.68 -3.33 5.57
C ALA A 38 -4.57 -2.90 6.55
N LYS A 39 -4.94 -2.40 7.74
CA LYS A 39 -3.97 -2.03 8.79
C LYS A 39 -3.18 -3.23 9.30
N GLU A 40 -3.84 -4.38 9.46
CA GLU A 40 -3.18 -5.60 9.91
C GLU A 40 -2.23 -6.16 8.84
N LYS A 41 -2.62 -6.12 7.57
CA LYS A 41 -1.75 -6.48 6.44
C LYS A 41 -0.54 -5.54 6.36
N ALA A 42 -0.76 -4.23 6.47
CA ALA A 42 0.31 -3.23 6.46
C ALA A 42 1.33 -3.46 7.58
N ARG A 43 0.84 -3.74 8.79
CA ARG A 43 1.67 -4.11 9.95
C ARG A 43 2.49 -5.37 9.68
N THR A 44 1.89 -6.38 9.09
CA THR A 44 2.54 -7.68 8.80
C THR A 44 3.60 -7.55 7.71
N GLU A 45 3.34 -6.78 6.65
CA GLU A 45 4.26 -6.59 5.51
C GLU A 45 5.30 -5.48 5.72
N GLN A 46 5.25 -4.82 6.88
CA GLN A 46 6.05 -3.65 7.21
C GLN A 46 5.89 -2.54 6.17
N LYS A 47 4.65 -2.32 5.71
CA LYS A 47 4.24 -1.28 4.78
C LYS A 47 3.41 -0.21 5.50
N TYR A 48 3.27 0.96 4.89
CA TYR A 48 2.26 1.94 5.29
C TYR A 48 0.88 1.50 4.79
N TYR A 49 -0.18 2.20 5.19
CA TYR A 49 -1.50 2.07 4.56
C TYR A 49 -1.94 3.42 4.03
N PHE A 50 -2.59 3.40 2.87
CA PHE A 50 -3.10 4.58 2.17
C PHE A 50 -4.60 4.42 1.98
N ILE A 51 -5.39 5.44 2.32
CA ILE A 51 -6.85 5.41 2.17
C ILE A 51 -7.24 6.43 1.12
N GLU A 52 -7.86 5.98 0.04
CA GLU A 52 -8.59 6.82 -0.91
C GLU A 52 -10.08 6.77 -0.56
N PHE A 53 -10.66 7.91 -0.22
CA PHE A 53 -12.10 8.05 -0.06
C PHE A 53 -12.70 8.45 -1.41
N TYR A 54 -13.78 7.80 -1.80
CA TYR A 54 -14.49 8.08 -3.05
C TYR A 54 -15.99 7.92 -2.90
N ALA A 55 -16.72 8.36 -3.92
CA ALA A 55 -18.13 8.04 -4.15
C ALA A 55 -18.34 7.75 -5.64
N ASP A 56 -19.41 7.05 -6.00
CA ASP A 56 -19.63 6.67 -7.41
C ASP A 56 -19.89 7.91 -8.29
N TRP A 57 -20.49 8.95 -7.71
CA TRP A 57 -20.72 10.24 -8.37
C TRP A 57 -19.49 11.18 -8.34
N CYS A 58 -18.40 10.80 -7.68
CA CYS A 58 -17.20 11.64 -7.56
C CYS A 58 -16.40 11.65 -8.88
N LYS A 59 -16.71 12.58 -9.77
CA LYS A 59 -15.98 12.77 -11.04
C LYS A 59 -14.47 13.01 -10.87
N PRO A 60 -14.01 13.84 -9.90
CA PRO A 60 -12.57 13.99 -9.67
C PRO A 60 -11.89 12.67 -9.25
N CYS A 61 -12.58 11.83 -8.47
CA CYS A 61 -12.06 10.53 -8.07
C CYS A 61 -11.90 9.60 -9.29
N GLN A 62 -12.89 9.57 -10.19
CA GLN A 62 -12.81 8.81 -11.44
C GLN A 62 -11.64 9.30 -12.32
N TRP A 63 -11.46 10.61 -12.44
CA TRP A 63 -10.32 11.19 -13.16
C TRP A 63 -8.98 10.77 -12.53
N MET A 64 -8.88 10.74 -11.20
CA MET A 64 -7.69 10.25 -10.51
C MET A 64 -7.42 8.77 -10.79
N GLN A 65 -8.44 7.91 -10.90
CA GLN A 65 -8.25 6.51 -11.27
C GLN A 65 -7.60 6.38 -12.66
N GLU A 66 -8.06 7.16 -13.62
CA GLU A 66 -7.58 7.13 -15.01
C GLU A 66 -6.20 7.78 -15.20
N ASN A 67 -5.88 8.84 -14.45
CA ASN A 67 -4.71 9.68 -14.74
C ASN A 67 -3.63 9.63 -13.66
N THR A 68 -4.03 9.49 -12.39
CA THR A 68 -3.10 9.51 -11.25
C THR A 68 -2.73 8.09 -10.85
N PHE A 69 -3.71 7.27 -10.47
CA PHE A 69 -3.48 5.90 -10.00
C PHE A 69 -3.12 4.92 -11.12
N SER A 70 -3.30 5.31 -12.38
CA SER A 70 -2.79 4.58 -13.55
C SER A 70 -1.37 5.00 -13.97
N ASN A 71 -0.77 6.02 -13.34
CA ASN A 71 0.60 6.42 -13.65
C ASN A 71 1.59 5.36 -13.14
N PRO A 72 2.41 4.72 -13.99
CA PRO A 72 3.25 3.59 -13.59
C PRO A 72 4.27 3.92 -12.50
N LYS A 73 4.81 5.15 -12.50
CA LYS A 73 5.78 5.58 -11.50
C LYS A 73 5.14 5.73 -10.12
N LEU A 74 3.94 6.32 -10.06
CA LEU A 74 3.18 6.42 -8.82
C LEU A 74 2.70 5.04 -8.36
N ALA A 75 2.15 4.25 -9.27
CA ALA A 75 1.65 2.91 -8.98
C ALA A 75 2.73 2.02 -8.38
N GLY A 76 3.92 1.98 -8.98
CA GLY A 76 5.06 1.24 -8.43
C GLY A 76 5.40 1.67 -7.00
N TYR A 77 5.50 2.98 -6.75
CA TYR A 77 5.77 3.50 -5.40
C TYR A 77 4.69 3.11 -4.39
N ILE A 78 3.41 3.25 -4.75
CA ILE A 78 2.31 2.92 -3.86
C ILE A 78 2.25 1.41 -3.60
N ASN A 79 2.39 0.59 -4.62
CA ASN A 79 2.33 -0.87 -4.50
C ASN A 79 3.50 -1.43 -3.66
N ASP A 80 4.68 -0.82 -3.75
CA ASP A 80 5.86 -1.22 -2.99
C ASP A 80 5.78 -0.82 -1.51
N GLU A 81 5.33 0.41 -1.24
CA GLU A 81 5.43 1.02 0.10
C GLU A 81 4.12 0.98 0.91
N TYR A 82 2.97 0.78 0.26
CA TYR A 82 1.65 0.91 0.89
C TYR A 82 0.75 -0.30 0.66
N ILE A 83 -0.15 -0.50 1.62
CA ILE A 83 -1.42 -1.19 1.42
C ILE A 83 -2.47 -0.11 1.11
N ALA A 84 -2.73 0.12 -0.17
CA ALA A 84 -3.73 1.09 -0.61
C ALA A 84 -5.15 0.50 -0.50
N LEU A 85 -6.09 1.25 0.07
CA LEU A 85 -7.50 0.86 0.24
C LEU A 85 -8.39 1.97 -0.32
N ARG A 86 -9.44 1.58 -1.04
CA ARG A 86 -10.52 2.51 -1.42
C ARG A 86 -11.71 2.33 -0.48
N VAL A 87 -12.28 3.44 -0.03
CA VAL A 87 -13.47 3.46 0.84
C VAL A 87 -14.55 4.29 0.16
N ASN A 88 -15.66 3.64 -0.19
CA ASN A 88 -16.83 4.36 -0.68
C ASN A 88 -17.53 5.03 0.50
N ILE A 89 -17.63 6.36 0.49
CA ILE A 89 -18.24 7.14 1.58
C ILE A 89 -19.77 6.97 1.67
N GLU A 90 -20.38 6.32 0.68
CA GLU A 90 -21.82 6.00 0.63
C GLU A 90 -22.13 4.65 1.28
N ASP A 91 -21.12 3.79 1.48
CA ASP A 91 -21.28 2.54 2.21
C ASP A 91 -21.44 2.79 3.72
N PHE A 92 -22.08 1.85 4.42
CA PHE A 92 -22.31 1.94 5.87
C PHE A 92 -21.01 2.21 6.66
N ASP A 93 -19.98 1.39 6.43
CA ASP A 93 -18.68 1.56 7.08
C ASP A 93 -17.97 2.83 6.59
N GLY A 94 -18.13 3.18 5.32
CA GLY A 94 -17.55 4.38 4.73
C GLY A 94 -18.09 5.67 5.35
N HIS A 95 -19.38 5.71 5.67
CA HIS A 95 -20.00 6.85 6.34
C HIS A 95 -19.43 7.07 7.75
N ALA A 96 -19.18 6.00 8.52
CA ALA A 96 -18.53 6.11 9.82
C ALA A 96 -17.07 6.60 9.68
N LEU A 97 -16.35 6.12 8.66
CA LEU A 97 -14.96 6.52 8.42
C LEU A 97 -14.85 7.96 7.94
N LYS A 98 -15.74 8.44 7.06
CA LYS A 98 -15.71 9.83 6.59
C LYS A 98 -15.89 10.81 7.75
N GLN A 99 -16.80 10.52 8.69
CA GLN A 99 -16.98 11.34 9.90
C GLN A 99 -15.74 11.31 10.78
N LYS A 100 -15.18 10.11 11.01
CA LYS A 100 -13.98 9.95 11.84
C LYS A 100 -12.79 10.73 11.31
N TYR A 101 -12.62 10.79 9.99
CA TYR A 101 -11.50 11.46 9.34
C TYR A 101 -11.83 12.85 8.79
N ASN A 102 -13.05 13.37 9.05
CA ASN A 102 -13.56 14.65 8.55
C ASN A 102 -13.42 14.80 7.02
N VAL A 103 -13.86 13.78 6.29
CA VAL A 103 -13.93 13.77 4.83
C VAL A 103 -15.34 14.22 4.41
N GLU A 104 -15.39 15.22 3.52
CA GLU A 104 -16.63 15.87 3.06
C GLU A 104 -17.26 15.15 1.86
#